data_AF-A0A1G5C2J6-F1
#
_entry.id   AF-A0A1G5C2J6-F1
#
_cell.length_a   1.000
_cell.length_b   1.000
_cell.length_c   1.000
_cell.angle_alpha   90.00
_cell.angle_beta   90.00
_cell.angle_gamma   90.00
#
_symmetry.space_group_name_H-M   'P 1'
#
loop_
_entity.id
_entity.type
_entity.pdbx_description
1 polymer ?
#
loop_
_entity_poly.entity_id
_entity_poly.type
_entity_poly.pdbx_seq_one_letter_code
_entity_poly.pdbx_strand_id
1 'polypeptide(L)'
;MSQENAPELHPSIVALATLAAGVAAGHPTQPRCQLNRLRDMGIPESQIGTVVELARHVRDEAAGRADEDLDGALGTAPAAEKAETTGGCCGAEAESDPEPAAGGCCGSEPQPTKPGSCC
;
A
#
# COMPACT_ATOMS: atom_id res chain seq x y z
N MET A 1 -34.17 -10.98 -18.70
CA MET A 1 -33.04 -11.42 -17.85
C MET A 1 -33.58 -11.63 -16.45
N SER A 2 -34.13 -12.81 -16.16
CA SER A 2 -34.68 -13.14 -14.85
C SER A 2 -33.55 -13.58 -13.93
N GLN A 3 -33.11 -12.69 -13.04
CA GLN A 3 -32.27 -13.02 -11.87
C GLN A 3 -33.08 -12.90 -10.58
N GLU A 4 -34.33 -13.37 -10.61
CA GLU A 4 -35.33 -13.09 -9.57
C GLU A 4 -35.29 -14.10 -8.40
N ASN A 5 -34.13 -14.66 -8.03
CA ASN A 5 -33.95 -15.37 -6.75
C ASN A 5 -32.49 -15.77 -6.46
N ALA A 6 -31.51 -14.91 -6.73
CA ALA A 6 -30.16 -15.20 -6.21
C ALA A 6 -30.19 -15.07 -4.68
N PRO A 7 -29.73 -16.08 -3.91
CA PRO A 7 -29.64 -15.94 -2.46
C PRO A 7 -28.73 -14.75 -2.14
N GLU A 8 -29.24 -13.79 -1.36
CA GLU A 8 -28.45 -12.64 -0.98
C GLU A 8 -27.25 -13.08 -0.14
N LEU A 9 -26.08 -12.55 -0.46
CA LEU A 9 -24.89 -12.77 0.35
C LEU A 9 -25.14 -12.23 1.74
N HIS A 10 -24.71 -12.99 2.75
CA HIS A 10 -24.79 -12.54 4.13
C HIS A 10 -24.05 -11.20 4.28
N PRO A 11 -24.60 -10.20 4.99
CA PRO A 11 -24.03 -8.86 5.07
C PRO A 11 -22.56 -8.80 5.54
N SER A 12 -22.13 -9.76 6.37
CA SER A 12 -20.73 -9.87 6.79
C SER A 12 -19.77 -10.21 5.64
N ILE A 13 -20.20 -11.04 4.69
CA ILE A 13 -19.40 -11.42 3.51
C ILE A 13 -19.23 -10.20 2.62
N VAL A 14 -20.33 -9.47 2.39
CA VAL A 14 -20.30 -8.22 1.61
C VAL A 14 -19.35 -7.21 2.27
N ALA A 15 -19.44 -7.03 3.58
CA ALA A 15 -18.59 -6.09 4.30
C ALA A 15 -17.10 -6.46 4.26
N LEU A 16 -16.76 -7.75 4.37
CA LEU A 16 -15.39 -8.27 4.23
C LEU A 16 -14.87 -8.10 2.79
N ALA A 17 -15.70 -8.36 1.78
CA ALA A 17 -15.34 -8.16 0.38
C ALA A 17 -15.10 -6.68 0.07
N THR A 18 -15.94 -5.78 0.59
CA THR A 18 -15.74 -4.33 0.45
C THR A 18 -14.46 -3.85 1.13
N LEU A 19 -14.12 -4.40 2.31
CA LEU A 19 -12.83 -4.13 2.95
C LEU A 19 -11.66 -4.59 2.05
N ALA A 20 -11.73 -5.82 1.54
CA ALA A 20 -10.71 -6.39 0.66
C ALA A 20 -10.50 -5.51 -0.57
N ALA A 21 -11.59 -5.11 -1.24
CA ALA A 21 -11.55 -4.26 -2.41
C ALA A 21 -10.93 -2.88 -2.10
N GLY A 22 -11.29 -2.26 -0.97
CA GLY A 22 -10.71 -0.98 -0.56
C GLY A 22 -9.20 -1.05 -0.27
N VAL A 23 -8.75 -2.14 0.36
CA VAL A 23 -7.31 -2.40 0.60
C VAL A 23 -6.58 -2.67 -0.71
N ALA A 24 -7.16 -3.50 -1.59
CA ALA A 24 -6.58 -3.85 -2.88
C ALA A 24 -6.46 -2.63 -3.82
N ALA A 25 -7.43 -1.72 -3.77
CA ALA A 25 -7.42 -0.47 -4.54
C ALA A 25 -6.44 0.58 -3.97
N GLY A 26 -5.82 0.36 -2.81
CA GLY A 26 -4.88 1.29 -2.21
C GLY A 26 -5.52 2.57 -1.66
N HIS A 27 -6.83 2.58 -1.36
CA HIS A 27 -7.51 3.80 -0.91
C HIS A 27 -7.15 4.13 0.56
N PRO A 28 -6.50 5.27 0.84
CA PRO A 28 -5.86 5.52 2.14
C PRO A 28 -6.84 5.73 3.31
N THR A 29 -8.08 6.14 3.05
CA THR A 29 -9.03 6.57 4.11
C THR A 29 -10.27 5.69 4.28
N GLN A 30 -10.58 4.79 3.33
CA GLN A 30 -11.77 3.91 3.41
C GLN A 30 -11.68 2.74 4.41
N PRO A 31 -10.53 2.03 4.56
CA PRO A 31 -10.55 0.78 5.31
C PRO A 31 -10.75 0.99 6.81
N ARG A 32 -10.38 2.16 7.37
CA ARG A 32 -10.46 2.39 8.82
C ARG A 32 -11.89 2.48 9.36
N CYS A 33 -12.81 3.12 8.63
CA CYS A 33 -14.23 3.15 9.03
C CYS A 33 -14.88 1.76 8.88
N GLN A 34 -14.53 1.05 7.80
CA GLN A 34 -15.02 -0.30 7.53
C GLN A 34 -14.61 -1.29 8.63
N LEU A 35 -13.38 -1.18 9.16
CA LEU A 35 -12.86 -2.05 10.23
C LEU A 35 -13.69 -1.96 11.52
N ASN A 36 -14.07 -0.75 11.94
CA ASN A 36 -14.90 -0.59 13.14
C ASN A 36 -16.27 -1.24 12.96
N ARG A 37 -16.90 -1.06 11.79
CA ARG A 37 -18.18 -1.70 11.47
C ARG A 37 -18.09 -3.23 11.50
N LEU A 38 -16.99 -3.82 11.02
CA LEU A 38 -16.78 -5.28 11.05
C LEU A 38 -16.65 -5.80 12.49
N ARG A 39 -15.99 -5.04 13.37
CA ARG A 39 -15.90 -5.36 14.81
C ARG A 39 -17.25 -5.30 15.49
N ASP A 40 -18.07 -4.30 15.17
CA ASP A 40 -19.43 -4.15 15.71
C ASP A 40 -20.35 -5.31 15.28
N MET A 41 -20.08 -5.91 14.12
CA MET A 41 -20.77 -7.12 13.63
C MET A 41 -20.27 -8.42 14.28
N GLY A 42 -19.33 -8.34 15.22
CA GLY A 42 -18.79 -9.50 15.94
C GLY A 42 -17.86 -10.39 15.12
N ILE A 43 -17.30 -9.88 14.02
CA ILE A 43 -16.37 -10.63 13.18
C ILE A 43 -15.01 -10.70 13.90
N PRO A 44 -14.42 -11.90 14.04
CA PRO A 44 -13.15 -12.04 14.73
C PRO A 44 -12.00 -11.37 13.96
N GLU A 45 -11.07 -10.76 14.69
CA GLU A 45 -9.89 -10.08 14.11
C GLU A 45 -9.05 -11.00 13.21
N SER A 46 -9.03 -12.31 13.48
CA SER A 46 -8.33 -13.28 12.64
C SER A 46 -8.90 -13.36 11.22
N GLN A 47 -10.23 -13.28 11.06
CA GLN A 47 -10.87 -13.27 9.75
C GLN A 47 -10.59 -11.96 9.02
N ILE A 48 -10.68 -10.83 9.73
CA ILE A 48 -10.37 -9.50 9.18
C ILE A 48 -8.91 -9.45 8.72
N GLY A 49 -7.97 -9.92 9.55
CA GLY A 49 -6.55 -10.00 9.25
C GLY A 49 -6.27 -10.83 8.01
N THR A 50 -6.88 -12.03 7.91
CA THR A 50 -6.73 -12.91 6.74
C THR A 50 -7.16 -12.21 5.44
N VAL A 51 -8.30 -11.51 5.47
CA VAL A 51 -8.81 -10.78 4.29
C VAL A 51 -7.90 -9.62 3.91
N VAL A 52 -7.36 -8.89 4.90
CA VAL A 52 -6.42 -7.80 4.67
C VAL A 52 -5.10 -8.31 4.07
N GLU A 53 -4.59 -9.44 4.56
CA GLU A 53 -3.37 -10.08 4.04
C GLU A 53 -3.56 -10.50 2.58
N LEU A 54 -4.68 -11.15 2.27
CA LEU A 54 -5.02 -11.54 0.89
C LEU A 54 -5.10 -10.31 -0.02
N ALA A 55 -5.80 -9.26 0.42
CA ALA A 55 -5.95 -8.04 -0.37
C ALA A 55 -4.62 -7.31 -0.63
N ARG A 56 -3.73 -7.29 0.37
CA ARG A 56 -2.37 -6.74 0.21
C ARG A 56 -1.57 -7.54 -0.80
N HIS A 57 -1.58 -8.86 -0.68
CA HIS A 57 -0.88 -9.73 -1.62
C HIS A 57 -1.32 -9.49 -3.07
N VAL A 58 -2.62 -9.43 -3.34
CA VAL A 58 -3.16 -9.16 -4.68
C VAL A 58 -2.72 -7.79 -5.21
N ARG A 59 -2.76 -6.75 -4.37
CA ARG A 59 -2.33 -5.40 -4.75
C ARG A 59 -0.85 -5.37 -5.08
N ASP A 60 -0.02 -5.98 -4.23
CA ASP A 60 1.43 -5.94 -4.37
C ASP A 60 1.86 -6.76 -5.60
N GLU A 61 1.21 -7.90 -5.89
CA GLU A 61 1.41 -8.63 -7.15
C GLU A 61 0.98 -7.84 -8.39
N ALA A 62 -0.17 -7.15 -8.31
CA ALA A 62 -0.66 -6.34 -9.42
C ALA A 62 0.23 -5.12 -9.69
N ALA A 63 0.74 -4.47 -8.63
CA ALA A 63 1.69 -3.37 -8.74
C ALA A 63 3.00 -3.83 -9.38
N GLY A 64 3.55 -4.98 -8.95
CA GLY A 64 4.76 -5.55 -9.54
C GLY A 64 4.62 -5.78 -11.04
N ARG A 65 3.53 -6.41 -11.48
CA ARG A 65 3.28 -6.63 -12.92
C ARG A 65 3.11 -5.34 -13.70
N ALA A 66 2.43 -4.35 -13.13
CA ALA A 66 2.25 -3.05 -13.76
C ALA A 66 3.58 -2.31 -13.94
N ASP A 67 4.47 -2.39 -12.94
CA ASP A 67 5.82 -1.82 -13.03
C ASP A 67 6.67 -2.57 -14.07
N GLU A 68 6.60 -3.91 -14.12
CA GLU A 68 7.28 -4.73 -15.15
C GLU A 68 6.83 -4.36 -16.58
N ASP A 69 5.53 -4.19 -16.80
CA ASP A 69 4.97 -3.77 -18.08
C ASP A 69 5.43 -2.34 -18.45
N LEU A 70 5.48 -1.43 -17.48
CA LEU A 70 5.95 -0.06 -17.68
C LEU A 70 7.45 -0.02 -18.01
N ASP A 71 8.28 -0.76 -17.28
CA ASP A 71 9.71 -0.86 -17.55
C ASP A 71 10.00 -1.49 -18.92
N GLY A 72 9.21 -2.49 -19.31
CA GLY A 72 9.23 -3.04 -20.66
C GLY A 72 8.89 -2.00 -21.74
N ALA A 73 7.88 -1.16 -21.50
CA ALA A 73 7.48 -0.09 -22.41
C ALA A 73 8.48 1.07 -22.47
N LEU A 74 9.13 1.40 -21.36
CA LEU A 74 10.17 2.42 -21.26
C LEU A 74 11.54 1.93 -21.74
N GLY A 75 11.72 0.62 -21.94
CA GLY A 75 13.01 0.01 -22.24
C GLY A 75 14.00 0.09 -21.07
N THR A 76 13.50 0.35 -19.86
CA THR A 76 14.27 0.44 -18.61
C THR A 76 14.34 -0.87 -17.84
N ALA A 77 13.83 -1.98 -18.42
CA ALA A 77 13.91 -3.32 -17.84
C ALA A 77 15.30 -3.54 -17.21
N PRO A 78 15.36 -3.88 -15.90
CA PRO A 78 16.63 -3.99 -15.21
C PRO A 78 17.49 -5.00 -15.95
N ALA A 79 18.64 -4.52 -16.44
CA ALA A 79 19.63 -5.40 -17.02
C ALA A 79 19.95 -6.47 -15.98
N ALA A 80 19.63 -7.72 -16.30
CA ALA A 80 19.99 -8.87 -15.48
C ALA A 80 21.44 -8.70 -15.04
N GLU A 81 21.66 -8.57 -13.73
CA GLU A 81 22.97 -8.29 -13.16
C GLU A 81 23.95 -9.38 -13.60
N LYS A 82 24.79 -9.04 -14.57
CA LYS A 82 26.08 -9.69 -14.71
C LYS A 82 26.91 -9.22 -13.53
N ALA A 83 27.04 -10.09 -12.55
CA ALA A 83 28.16 -10.07 -11.62
C ALA A 83 29.46 -10.09 -12.43
N GLU A 84 30.14 -8.95 -12.53
CA GLU A 84 31.56 -8.87 -12.87
C GLU A 84 32.22 -7.94 -11.84
N THR A 85 33.17 -8.55 -11.16
CA THR A 85 34.00 -8.00 -10.10
C THR A 85 35.09 -7.08 -10.66
N THR A 86 35.67 -6.30 -9.75
CA THR A 86 36.93 -5.55 -9.83
C THR A 86 36.93 -4.19 -10.51
N GLY A 87 37.36 -3.19 -9.74
CA GLY A 87 37.74 -1.89 -10.29
C GLY A 87 37.78 -0.78 -9.24
N GLY A 88 38.49 -1.01 -8.12
CA GLY A 88 38.84 0.08 -7.22
C GLY A 88 39.60 1.15 -7.99
N CYS A 89 39.07 2.37 -8.02
CA CYS A 89 39.84 3.57 -8.29
C CYS A 89 39.79 4.40 -7.01
N CYS A 90 40.87 4.25 -6.25
CA CYS A 90 41.12 4.88 -4.98
C CYS A 90 40.91 6.39 -5.01
N GLY A 91 40.44 6.90 -3.87
CA GLY A 91 40.49 8.30 -3.47
C GLY A 91 40.14 8.39 -1.99
N ALA A 92 41.09 8.02 -1.15
CA ALA A 92 40.97 7.98 0.30
C ALA A 92 40.82 9.39 0.92
N GLU A 93 40.02 9.45 1.98
CA GLU A 93 40.20 10.20 3.23
C GLU A 93 40.56 11.70 3.16
N ALA A 94 39.61 12.54 3.58
CA ALA A 94 39.90 13.71 4.40
C ALA A 94 38.73 14.00 5.35
N GLU A 95 38.89 13.47 6.55
CA GLU A 95 38.30 13.89 7.81
C GLU A 95 38.27 15.43 7.93
N SER A 96 37.10 16.02 8.26
CA SER A 96 36.90 17.26 9.06
C SER A 96 35.47 17.80 8.90
N ASP A 97 34.59 17.52 9.87
CA ASP A 97 33.53 18.45 10.29
C ASP A 97 34.24 19.61 11.05
N PRO A 98 33.80 20.89 10.95
CA PRO A 98 32.61 21.26 11.71
C PRO A 98 31.62 22.23 11.03
N GLU A 99 30.35 22.02 11.40
CA GLU A 99 29.29 23.02 11.66
C GLU A 99 28.23 23.28 10.56
N PRO A 100 26.93 23.02 10.84
CA PRO A 100 25.84 23.22 9.89
C PRO A 100 25.30 24.65 9.94
N ALA A 101 25.62 25.45 8.93
CA ALA A 101 24.92 26.70 8.66
C ALA A 101 23.59 26.44 7.94
N ALA A 102 22.52 26.71 8.68
CA ALA A 102 21.16 27.08 8.30
C ALA A 102 20.86 27.26 6.79
N GLY A 103 19.93 26.45 6.30
CA GLY A 103 19.22 26.66 5.04
C GLY A 103 17.99 25.76 4.98
N GLY A 104 16.90 26.21 5.58
CA GLY A 104 15.66 25.44 5.70
C GLY A 104 14.92 25.25 4.38
N CYS A 105 14.11 24.20 4.31
CA CYS A 105 12.89 24.12 3.51
C CYS A 105 12.00 22.97 4.04
N CYS A 106 10.81 23.34 4.53
CA CYS A 106 9.64 22.50 4.86
C CYS A 106 9.77 21.64 6.14
N GLY A 107 9.28 22.02 7.31
CA GLY A 107 7.94 22.56 7.60
C GLY A 107 6.98 21.43 7.96
N SER A 108 7.19 20.80 9.12
CA SER A 108 6.24 19.87 9.72
C SER A 108 5.13 20.66 10.42
N GLU A 109 3.91 20.61 9.90
CA GLU A 109 2.70 21.00 10.63
C GLU A 109 1.79 19.77 10.80
N PRO A 110 1.40 19.41 12.03
CA PRO A 110 0.41 18.37 12.27
C PRO A 110 -1.00 18.92 12.01
N GLN A 111 -1.71 18.37 11.03
CA GLN A 111 -3.12 18.73 10.82
C GLN A 111 -4.00 18.23 11.99
N PRO A 112 -4.83 19.10 12.59
CA PRO A 112 -5.78 18.70 13.62
C PRO A 112 -6.95 17.93 13.00
N THR A 113 -7.24 16.77 13.59
CA THR A 113 -8.39 15.91 13.29
C THR A 113 -9.72 16.65 13.48
N LYS A 114 -10.53 16.72 12.41
CA LYS A 114 -11.98 16.92 12.51
C LYS A 114 -12.69 15.61 12.12
N PRO A 115 -13.62 15.09 12.94
CA PRO A 115 -14.41 13.93 12.57
C PRO A 115 -15.54 14.37 11.64
N GLY A 116 -15.32 14.23 10.34
CA GLY A 116 -16.31 14.55 9.31
C GLY A 116 -16.72 13.30 8.54
N SER A 117 -17.89 12.77 8.88
CA SER A 117 -18.81 11.98 8.06
C SER A 117 -18.18 10.95 7.11
N CYS A 118 -18.17 9.69 7.55
CA CYS A 118 -17.96 8.55 6.68
C CYS A 118 -19.23 8.33 5.85
N CYS A 119 -19.12 8.40 4.52
CA CYS A 119 -20.18 7.97 3.59
C CYS A 119 -20.36 6.45 3.62
#